data_AF-A0A484AX09-F1
#
_entry.id   AF-A0A484AX09-F1
#
_cell.length_a   1.000
_cell.length_b   1.000
_cell.length_c   1.000
_cell.angle_alpha   90.00
_cell.angle_beta   90.00
_cell.angle_gamma   90.00
#
_symmetry.space_group_name_H-M   'P 1'
#
loop_
_entity.id
_entity.type
_entity.pdbx_description
1 polymer ?
#
loop_
_entity_poly.entity_id
_entity_poly.type
_entity_poly.pdbx_seq_one_letter_code
_entity_poly.pdbx_strand_id
1 'polypeptide(L)'
;MVEPSSSRKDSVRERDMEEPVTTRLKRDPNHYLKQMVSKRLRDCGFYDEVLIMARDAVEELGMKPSSYREMCKALIPKARLLVPPGVRKELEANVRAALKAKR
;
A
#
# COMPACT_ATOMS: atom_id res chain seq x y z
N MET A 1 -7.15 -47.94 17.19
CA MET A 1 -6.86 -46.91 16.17
C MET A 1 -7.96 -45.87 16.19
N VAL A 2 -7.72 -44.70 16.78
CA VAL A 2 -8.50 -43.48 16.54
C VAL A 2 -7.53 -42.32 16.74
N GLU A 3 -7.24 -41.58 15.67
CA GLU A 3 -6.45 -40.35 15.70
C GLU A 3 -7.33 -39.17 16.18
N PRO A 4 -6.83 -38.26 17.03
CA PRO A 4 -7.50 -36.99 17.25
C PRO A 4 -6.99 -35.90 16.30
N SER A 5 -7.87 -35.55 15.37
CA SER A 5 -8.15 -34.24 14.76
C SER A 5 -7.22 -33.06 15.04
N SER A 6 -6.53 -32.63 13.98
CA SER A 6 -6.53 -31.26 13.43
C SER A 6 -6.92 -30.12 14.39
N SER A 7 -5.94 -29.61 15.13
CA SER A 7 -5.93 -28.23 15.66
C SER A 7 -4.86 -27.41 14.94
N ARG A 8 -5.14 -27.06 13.68
CA ARG A 8 -4.49 -25.96 12.97
C ARG A 8 -5.54 -24.87 12.83
N LYS A 9 -5.42 -23.76 13.59
CA LYS A 9 -5.81 -22.38 13.20
C LYS A 9 -6.02 -21.40 14.37
N ASP A 10 -5.22 -21.43 15.44
CA ASP A 10 -5.26 -20.34 16.44
C ASP A 10 -3.84 -19.94 16.90
N SER A 11 -3.01 -19.46 15.97
CA SER A 11 -1.64 -19.02 16.31
C SER A 11 -1.20 -17.74 15.57
N VAL A 12 -2.14 -17.00 15.00
CA VAL A 12 -1.82 -15.85 14.14
C VAL A 12 -2.11 -14.50 14.81
N ARG A 13 -2.70 -14.44 16.01
CA ARG A 13 -3.19 -13.17 16.58
C ARG A 13 -2.44 -12.57 17.77
N GLU A 14 -1.33 -13.16 18.23
CA GLU A 14 -0.59 -12.64 19.41
C GLU A 14 0.90 -12.36 19.15
N ARG A 15 1.27 -11.97 17.92
CA ARG A 15 2.67 -11.62 17.56
C ARG A 15 2.86 -10.18 17.06
N ASP A 16 2.03 -9.26 17.52
CA ASP A 16 2.35 -7.83 17.50
C ASP A 16 2.87 -7.41 18.88
N MET A 17 3.89 -8.11 19.36
CA MET A 17 4.89 -7.48 20.23
C MET A 17 5.66 -6.50 19.33
N GLU A 18 6.04 -5.34 19.85
CA GLU A 18 6.67 -4.21 19.13
C GLU A 18 7.99 -4.59 18.45
N GLU A 19 7.94 -5.40 17.40
CA GLU A 19 9.11 -5.77 16.62
C GLU A 19 9.66 -4.51 15.95
N PRO A 20 10.96 -4.20 16.16
CA PRO A 20 11.55 -3.01 15.59
C PRO A 20 11.46 -3.07 14.07
N VAL A 21 11.23 -1.90 13.46
CA VAL A 21 11.13 -1.69 12.01
C VAL A 21 12.24 -2.40 11.23
N THR A 22 13.45 -2.47 11.79
CA THR A 22 14.62 -3.14 11.21
C THR A 22 14.44 -4.65 11.06
N THR A 23 13.74 -5.31 11.96
CA THR A 23 13.46 -6.75 11.91
C THR A 23 12.40 -7.08 10.86
N ARG A 24 11.32 -6.29 10.81
CA ARG A 24 10.26 -6.44 9.80
C ARG A 24 10.79 -6.22 8.38
N LEU A 25 11.66 -5.21 8.19
CA LEU A 25 12.34 -4.95 6.92
C LEU A 25 13.24 -6.10 6.47
N LYS A 26 13.95 -6.78 7.37
CA LYS A 26 14.85 -7.90 7.03
C LYS A 26 14.09 -9.15 6.58
N ARG A 27 12.93 -9.43 7.19
CA ARG A 27 12.16 -10.65 6.93
C ARG A 27 11.37 -10.59 5.62
N ASP A 28 10.64 -9.51 5.41
CA ASP A 28 9.93 -9.26 4.15
C ASP A 28 10.10 -7.80 3.72
N PRO A 29 11.23 -7.51 3.07
CA PRO A 29 11.59 -6.16 2.67
C PRO A 29 10.63 -5.52 1.68
N ASN A 30 9.91 -6.31 0.87
CA ASN A 30 8.97 -5.78 -0.11
C ASN A 30 7.63 -5.45 0.54
N HIS A 31 7.15 -6.34 1.39
CA HIS A 31 5.92 -6.11 2.16
C HIS A 31 6.05 -4.91 3.10
N TYR A 32 7.18 -4.78 3.81
CA TYR A 32 7.41 -3.63 4.69
C TYR A 32 7.40 -2.30 3.91
N LEU A 33 8.14 -2.22 2.80
CA LEU A 33 8.18 -1.01 1.97
C LEU A 33 6.79 -0.64 1.42
N LYS A 34 6.04 -1.65 0.95
CA LYS A 34 4.67 -1.45 0.47
C LYS A 34 3.77 -0.90 1.58
N GLN A 35 3.81 -1.49 2.78
CA GLN A 35 3.03 -1.00 3.91
C GLN A 35 3.40 0.43 4.31
N MET A 36 4.70 0.74 4.40
CA MET A 36 5.18 2.07 4.74
C MET A 36 4.67 3.14 3.76
N VAL A 37 4.80 2.88 2.45
CA VAL A 37 4.32 3.78 1.40
C VAL A 37 2.80 3.90 1.45
N SER A 38 2.07 2.79 1.53
CA SER A 38 0.60 2.78 1.58
C SER A 38 0.07 3.52 2.81
N LYS A 39 0.68 3.34 3.98
CA LYS A 39 0.31 4.06 5.21
C LYS A 39 0.50 5.56 5.03
N ARG A 40 1.67 6.00 4.59
CA ARG A 40 1.95 7.44 4.45
C ARG A 40 1.04 8.12 3.42
N LEU A 41 0.75 7.45 2.30
CA LEU A 41 -0.19 7.94 1.30
C LEU A 41 -1.62 8.02 1.87
N ARG A 42 -2.04 7.09 2.73
CA ARG A 42 -3.33 7.19 3.43
C ARG A 42 -3.34 8.38 4.40
N ASP A 43 -2.30 8.50 5.22
CA ASP A 43 -2.21 9.54 6.25
C ASP A 43 -2.17 10.97 5.66
N CYS A 44 -1.71 11.13 4.41
CA CYS A 44 -1.72 12.42 3.72
C CYS A 44 -2.98 12.67 2.88
N GLY A 45 -4.02 11.83 2.97
CA GLY A 45 -5.28 12.00 2.25
C GLY A 45 -5.23 11.63 0.75
N PHE A 46 -4.11 11.12 0.25
CA PHE A 46 -3.94 10.80 -1.17
C PHE A 46 -4.99 9.78 -1.67
N TYR A 47 -5.31 8.78 -0.86
CA TYR A 47 -6.32 7.78 -1.22
C TYR A 47 -7.71 8.40 -1.40
N ASP A 48 -8.08 9.34 -0.55
CA ASP A 48 -9.37 10.00 -0.61
C ASP A 48 -9.46 10.90 -1.84
N GLU A 49 -8.40 11.66 -2.14
CA GLU A 49 -8.33 12.46 -3.36
C GLU A 49 -8.42 11.61 -4.64
N VAL A 50 -7.75 10.45 -4.68
CA VAL A 50 -7.83 9.53 -5.82
C VAL A 50 -9.23 8.92 -5.95
N LEU A 51 -9.92 8.65 -4.84
CA LEU A 51 -11.30 8.17 -4.87
C LEU A 51 -12.27 9.23 -5.40
N ILE A 52 -12.10 10.50 -5.00
CA ILE A 52 -12.88 11.62 -5.54
C ILE A 52 -12.62 11.74 -7.05
N MET A 53 -11.35 11.81 -7.46
CA MET A 53 -10.98 11.86 -8.88
C MET A 53 -11.55 10.69 -9.70
N ALA A 54 -11.57 9.48 -9.13
CA ALA A 54 -12.13 8.31 -9.80
C ALA A 54 -13.66 8.39 -9.95
N ARG A 55 -14.36 8.92 -8.94
CA ARG A 55 -15.82 9.15 -9.01
C ARG A 55 -16.16 10.21 -10.04
N ASP A 56 -15.47 11.35 -10.00
CA ASP A 56 -15.65 12.44 -10.96
C ASP A 56 -15.41 11.94 -12.39
N ALA A 57 -14.37 11.13 -12.61
CA ALA A 57 -14.11 10.54 -13.92
C ALA A 57 -15.23 9.59 -14.40
N VAL A 58 -15.89 8.87 -13.50
CA VAL A 58 -17.03 8.01 -13.84
C VAL A 58 -18.27 8.85 -14.16
N GLU A 59 -18.51 9.92 -13.41
CA GLU A 59 -19.65 10.82 -13.58
C GLU A 59 -19.54 11.72 -14.82
N GLU A 60 -18.39 12.38 -15.03
CA GLU A 60 -18.17 13.33 -16.13
C GLU A 60 -18.06 12.67 -17.50
N LEU A 61 -17.35 11.54 -17.59
CA LEU A 61 -17.05 10.94 -18.89
C LEU A 61 -18.19 10.06 -19.41
N GLY A 62 -19.29 9.91 -18.66
CA GLY A 62 -20.33 8.92 -18.93
C GLY A 62 -19.74 7.52 -19.16
N MET A 63 -18.54 7.29 -18.62
CA MET A 63 -17.68 6.18 -18.96
C MET A 63 -18.35 4.94 -18.40
N LYS A 64 -19.13 4.25 -19.22
CA LYS A 64 -19.29 2.80 -19.07
C LYS A 64 -17.87 2.26 -19.18
N PRO A 65 -17.23 1.80 -18.09
CA PRO A 65 -15.85 1.37 -18.16
C PRO A 65 -15.83 0.11 -19.02
N SER A 66 -15.50 0.24 -20.30
CA SER A 66 -15.31 -0.92 -21.18
C SER A 66 -14.16 -1.79 -20.67
N SER A 67 -13.29 -1.26 -19.80
CA SER A 67 -12.47 -2.04 -18.88
C SER A 67 -11.89 -1.17 -17.76
N TYR A 68 -11.84 -1.68 -16.52
CA TYR A 68 -11.07 -1.11 -15.40
C TYR A 68 -9.64 -0.69 -15.80
N ARG A 69 -9.03 -1.44 -16.72
CA ARG A 69 -7.67 -1.18 -17.22
C ARG A 69 -7.55 0.17 -17.93
N GLU A 70 -8.53 0.55 -18.75
CA GLU A 70 -8.50 1.85 -19.47
C GLU A 70 -8.67 3.02 -18.49
N MET A 71 -9.55 2.85 -17.50
CA MET A 71 -9.70 3.81 -16.41
C MET A 71 -8.38 3.98 -15.63
N CYS A 72 -7.70 2.89 -15.29
CA CYS A 72 -6.38 2.96 -14.66
C CYS A 72 -5.34 3.68 -15.53
N LYS A 73 -5.31 3.43 -16.84
CA LYS A 73 -4.36 4.12 -17.74
C LYS A 73 -4.56 5.64 -17.74
N ALA A 74 -5.81 6.09 -17.66
CA ALA A 74 -6.14 7.52 -17.61
C ALA A 74 -5.90 8.14 -16.22
N LEU A 75 -6.26 7.43 -15.15
CA LEU A 75 -6.21 7.96 -13.78
C LEU A 75 -4.83 7.87 -13.13
N ILE A 76 -4.06 6.81 -13.35
CA ILE A 76 -2.76 6.61 -12.68
C ILE A 76 -1.79 7.78 -12.88
N PRO A 77 -1.60 8.34 -14.10
CA PRO A 77 -0.71 9.48 -14.29
C PRO A 77 -1.17 10.71 -13.50
N LYS A 78 -2.48 10.99 -13.49
CA LYS A 78 -3.08 12.11 -12.76
C LYS A 78 -2.94 11.91 -11.25
N ALA A 79 -3.26 10.73 -10.75
CA ALA A 79 -3.06 10.35 -9.36
C ALA A 79 -1.60 10.54 -8.94
N ARG A 80 -0.61 10.08 -9.73
CA ARG A 80 0.82 10.28 -9.37
C ARG A 80 1.22 11.74 -9.21
N LEU A 81 0.53 12.68 -9.86
CA LEU A 81 0.76 14.12 -9.70
C LEU A 81 0.15 14.69 -8.42
N LEU A 82 -0.93 14.09 -7.91
CA LEU A 82 -1.58 14.51 -6.65
C LEU A 82 -0.71 14.28 -5.41
N VAL A 83 0.25 13.34 -5.47
CA VAL A 83 1.13 13.08 -4.33
C VAL A 83 1.89 14.37 -3.97
N PRO A 84 1.69 14.94 -2.76
CA PRO A 84 2.32 16.18 -2.38
C PRO A 84 3.84 16.11 -2.49
N PRO A 85 4.53 17.16 -2.97
CA PRO A 85 5.97 17.11 -3.23
C PRO A 85 6.80 16.82 -1.96
N GLY A 86 6.34 17.28 -0.79
CA GLY A 86 6.96 16.95 0.50
C GLY A 86 6.86 15.46 0.82
N VAL A 87 5.67 14.88 0.67
CA VAL A 87 5.42 13.44 0.90
C VAL A 87 6.22 12.58 -0.08
N ARG A 88 6.31 12.99 -1.35
CA ARG A 88 7.12 12.28 -2.35
C ARG A 88 8.59 12.23 -1.96
N LYS A 89 9.17 13.38 -1.59
CA LYS A 89 10.59 13.46 -1.14
C LYS A 89 10.83 12.62 0.11
N GLU A 90 9.92 12.68 1.08
CA GLU A 90 9.98 11.88 2.31
C GLU A 90 9.97 10.38 1.99
N LEU A 91 9.02 9.93 1.17
CA LEU A 91 8.91 8.53 0.75
C LEU A 91 10.14 8.05 -0.02
N GLU A 92 10.68 8.86 -0.94
CA GLU A 92 11.91 8.54 -1.66
C GLU A 92 13.10 8.38 -0.70
N ALA A 93 13.25 9.28 0.27
CA ALA A 93 14.32 9.19 1.27
C ALA A 93 14.17 7.93 2.13
N ASN A 94 12.97 7.64 2.61
CA ASN A 94 12.68 6.48 3.44
C ASN A 94 12.90 5.15 2.70
N VAL A 95 12.46 5.07 1.43
CA VAL A 95 12.70 3.89 0.58
C VAL A 95 14.19 3.71 0.32
N ARG A 96 14.94 4.78 -0.01
CA ARG A 96 16.39 4.71 -0.21
C ARG A 96 17.12 4.26 1.06
N ALA A 97 16.76 4.80 2.21
CA ALA A 97 17.34 4.41 3.50
C ALA A 97 17.07 2.93 3.81
N ALA A 98 15.82 2.48 3.62
CA ALA A 98 15.45 1.08 3.81
C ALA A 98 16.16 0.16 2.82
N LEU A 99 16.33 0.53 1.56
CA LEU A 99 17.09 -0.25 0.57
C LEU A 99 18.58 -0.31 0.91
N LYS A 100 19.17 0.77 1.43
CA LYS A 100 20.56 0.77 1.91
C LYS A 100 20.73 -0.16 3.11
N ALA A 101 19.76 -0.21 4.01
CA ALA A 101 19.76 -1.08 5.19
C ALA A 101 19.55 -2.57 4.87
N LYS A 102 19.13 -2.92 3.64
CA LYS A 102 19.08 -4.31 3.15
C LYS A 102 20.45 -4.85 2.72
N ARG A 103 21.45 -3.97 2.52
CA ARG A 103 22.80 -4.37 2.05
C ARG A 103 23.70 -4.77 3.21
#